data_AF-C7ZIR5-F1
#
_entry.id   AF-C7ZIR5-F1
#
_cell.length_a   1.000
_cell.length_b   1.000
_cell.length_c   1.000
_cell.angle_alpha   90.00
_cell.angle_beta   90.00
_cell.angle_gamma   90.00
#
_symmetry.space_group_name_H-M   'P 1'
#
loop_
_entity.id
_entity.type
_entity.pdbx_description
1 polymer ?
#
loop_
_entity_poly.entity_id
_entity_poly.type
_entity_poly.pdbx_seq_one_letter_code
_entity_poly.pdbx_strand_id
1 'polypeptide(L)'
;MIGDWLKHCKTGHPKCSDGSTTRMPTRLVEVGTHDAPTIRLRRSHGIHEPYLTLSHCWGDTNIKKRITEGDFDMPLEQLPRTFQDAVMVTRRLGFGYLWIDSLCIIQGDETDWEHESANMASVYANGTLNLAASYSTDS
;
A
#
# COMPACT_ATOMS: atom_id res chain seq x y z
N MET A 1 16.36 3.24 15.03
CA MET A 1 15.71 2.41 13.98
C MET A 1 14.54 3.18 13.36
N ILE A 2 13.96 2.72 12.24
CA ILE A 2 12.83 3.40 11.57
C ILE A 2 11.65 3.65 12.54
N GLY A 3 11.38 2.69 13.43
CA GLY A 3 10.35 2.84 14.46
C GLY A 3 10.58 4.02 15.42
N ASP A 4 11.84 4.31 15.76
CA ASP A 4 12.17 5.44 16.65
C ASP A 4 12.01 6.78 15.94
N TRP A 5 12.39 6.83 14.65
CA TRP A 5 12.17 8.00 13.81
C TRP A 5 10.68 8.30 13.63
N LEU A 6 9.87 7.26 13.37
CA LEU A 6 8.41 7.40 13.24
C LEU A 6 7.78 7.92 14.53
N LYS A 7 8.20 7.39 15.69
CA LYS A 7 7.76 7.89 17.00
C LYS A 7 8.10 9.36 17.15
N HIS A 8 9.35 9.74 16.89
CA HIS A 8 9.79 11.13 16.99
C HIS A 8 9.02 12.06 16.05
N CYS A 9 8.74 11.62 14.82
CA CYS A 9 7.94 12.38 13.87
C CYS A 9 6.51 12.62 14.37
N LYS A 10 5.84 11.57 14.86
CA LYS A 10 4.47 11.65 15.38
C LYS A 10 4.36 12.48 16.67
N THR A 11 5.38 12.48 17.52
CA THR A 11 5.34 13.20 18.80
C THR A 11 5.98 14.59 18.74
N GLY A 12 6.88 14.82 17.80
CA GLY A 12 7.70 16.04 17.71
C GLY A 12 7.23 17.04 16.65
N HIS A 13 6.36 16.63 15.72
CA HIS A 13 5.90 17.51 14.63
C HIS A 13 4.36 17.69 14.68
N PRO A 14 3.86 18.89 15.03
CA PRO A 14 2.41 19.16 15.13
C PRO A 14 1.64 18.85 13.84
N LYS A 15 2.26 19.11 12.68
CA LYS A 15 1.67 18.83 11.36
C LYS A 15 1.61 17.35 11.00
N CYS A 16 2.43 16.51 11.66
CA CYS A 16 2.46 15.06 11.44
C CYS A 16 1.62 14.29 12.48
N SER A 17 1.24 14.96 13.57
CA SER A 17 0.30 14.45 14.58
C SER A 17 -1.15 14.79 14.28
N ASP A 18 -1.40 15.76 13.39
CA ASP A 18 -2.74 16.22 13.06
C ASP A 18 -3.45 15.11 12.28
N GLY A 19 -4.32 14.37 12.97
CA GLY A 19 -5.15 13.30 12.40
C GLY A 19 -6.27 13.86 11.52
N SER A 20 -5.96 14.82 10.66
CA SER A 20 -6.90 15.41 9.72
C SER A 20 -7.52 14.29 8.91
N THR A 21 -8.85 14.34 8.75
CA THR A 21 -9.69 13.34 8.08
C THR A 21 -8.98 12.65 6.93
N THR A 22 -8.43 11.46 7.21
CA THR A 22 -7.63 10.71 6.26
C THR A 22 -8.55 10.29 5.12
N ARG A 23 -8.42 10.93 3.97
CA ARG A 23 -9.14 10.47 2.78
C ARG A 23 -8.55 9.12 2.41
N MET A 24 -9.34 8.07 2.61
CA MET A 24 -8.90 6.70 2.35
C MET A 24 -8.90 6.43 0.83
N PRO A 25 -7.92 5.69 0.30
CA PRO A 25 -7.98 5.18 -1.08
C PRO A 25 -9.17 4.24 -1.21
N THR A 26 -9.69 3.98 -2.41
CA THR A 26 -10.86 3.09 -2.59
C THR A 26 -10.56 1.64 -2.20
N ARG A 27 -9.29 1.22 -2.30
CA ARG A 27 -8.83 -0.14 -1.99
C ARG A 27 -7.51 -0.12 -1.23
N LEU A 28 -7.28 -1.12 -0.40
CA LEU A 28 -6.05 -1.36 0.35
C LEU A 28 -5.68 -2.83 0.32
N VAL A 29 -4.39 -3.13 0.40
CA VAL A 29 -3.89 -4.48 0.66
C VAL A 29 -3.83 -4.67 2.17
N GLU A 30 -4.67 -5.55 2.70
CA GLU A 30 -4.58 -6.10 4.05
C GLU A 30 -3.40 -7.09 4.08
N VAL A 31 -2.36 -6.72 4.84
CA VAL A 31 -1.13 -7.53 4.90
C VAL A 31 -1.17 -8.59 6.00
N GLY A 32 -2.17 -8.57 6.89
CA GLY A 32 -2.29 -9.52 7.99
C GLY A 32 -1.17 -9.38 9.04
N THR A 33 -1.06 -10.37 9.93
CA THR A 33 -0.03 -10.41 10.99
C THR A 33 1.30 -10.94 10.45
N HIS A 34 2.34 -10.93 11.30
CA HIS A 34 3.73 -11.23 10.93
C HIS A 34 3.89 -12.47 10.03
N ASP A 35 3.18 -13.57 10.35
CA ASP A 35 3.34 -14.87 9.69
C ASP A 35 2.20 -15.22 8.72
N ALA A 36 1.34 -14.26 8.38
CA ALA A 36 0.24 -14.53 7.46
C ALA A 36 0.78 -14.91 6.06
N PRO A 37 0.43 -16.09 5.51
CA PRO A 37 0.94 -16.54 4.22
C PRO A 37 0.26 -15.87 3.03
N THR A 38 -0.84 -15.17 3.27
CA THR A 38 -1.66 -14.52 2.25
C THR A 38 -1.81 -13.03 2.54
N ILE A 39 -2.00 -12.26 1.48
CA ILE A 39 -2.47 -10.88 1.52
C ILE A 39 -3.88 -10.81 0.91
N ARG A 40 -4.64 -9.78 1.26
CA ARG A 40 -5.98 -9.56 0.71
C ARG A 40 -6.11 -8.18 0.14
N LEU A 41 -6.56 -8.04 -1.10
CA LEU A 41 -7.05 -6.76 -1.58
C LEU A 41 -8.45 -6.54 -0.99
N ARG A 42 -8.70 -5.36 -0.42
CA ARG A 42 -9.96 -5.02 0.24
C ARG A 42 -10.44 -3.66 -0.22
N ARG A 43 -11.75 -3.50 -0.43
CA ARG A 43 -12.35 -2.16 -0.45
C ARG A 43 -12.20 -1.51 0.93
N SER A 44 -11.84 -0.23 0.93
CA SER A 44 -11.52 0.52 2.17
C SER A 44 -12.74 1.09 2.88
N HIS A 45 -13.95 0.85 2.38
CA HIS A 45 -15.16 1.45 2.95
C HIS A 45 -15.32 1.05 4.42
N GLY A 46 -15.34 2.05 5.31
CA GLY A 46 -15.40 1.84 6.77
C GLY A 46 -14.06 1.54 7.44
N ILE A 47 -12.96 1.47 6.70
CA ILE A 47 -11.61 1.38 7.25
C ILE A 47 -11.12 2.78 7.62
N HIS A 48 -10.73 2.97 8.87
CA HIS A 48 -10.14 4.22 9.38
C HIS A 48 -8.75 4.01 9.99
N GLU A 49 -8.07 2.96 9.55
CA GLU A 49 -6.76 2.57 10.04
C GLU A 49 -5.62 3.20 9.22
N PRO A 50 -4.48 3.53 9.86
CA PRO A 50 -3.30 3.99 9.15
C PRO A 50 -2.78 2.95 8.14
N TYR A 51 -2.37 3.43 6.97
CA TYR A 51 -1.78 2.60 5.92
C TYR A 51 -0.45 3.18 5.43
N LEU A 52 0.33 2.32 4.78
CA LEU A 52 1.56 2.69 4.07
C LEU A 52 1.32 2.74 2.58
N THR A 53 2.17 3.43 1.84
CA THR A 53 2.18 3.41 0.37
C THR A 53 3.49 2.82 -0.15
N LEU A 54 3.46 2.21 -1.33
CA LEU A 54 4.65 1.75 -2.04
C LEU A 54 4.79 2.48 -3.38
N SER A 55 5.83 3.29 -3.51
CA SER A 55 6.27 3.82 -4.80
C SER A 55 7.30 2.87 -5.42
N HIS A 56 7.01 2.35 -6.61
CA HIS A 56 7.86 1.40 -7.33
C HIS A 56 7.76 1.61 -8.83
N CYS A 57 8.77 1.16 -9.58
CA CYS A 57 8.66 1.06 -11.03
C CYS A 57 7.85 -0.19 -11.38
N TRP A 58 6.80 -0.05 -12.19
CA TRP A 58 5.86 -1.14 -12.47
C TRP A 58 6.51 -2.34 -13.19
N GLY A 59 7.70 -2.16 -13.77
CA GLY A 59 8.49 -3.21 -14.42
C GLY A 59 7.70 -3.99 -15.47
N ASP A 60 8.23 -5.14 -15.87
CA ASP A 60 7.55 -6.10 -16.75
C ASP A 60 6.75 -7.14 -15.94
N THR A 61 6.14 -6.69 -14.83
CA THR A 61 5.46 -7.59 -13.91
C THR A 61 4.12 -8.03 -14.52
N ASN A 62 3.99 -9.33 -14.83
CA ASN A 62 2.78 -9.98 -15.34
C ASN A 62 1.56 -9.92 -14.38
N ILE A 63 1.64 -9.15 -13.29
CA ILE A 63 0.57 -8.94 -12.31
C ILE A 63 -0.60 -8.17 -12.92
N LYS A 64 -0.37 -7.42 -14.02
CA LYS A 64 -1.37 -6.64 -14.77
C LYS A 64 -2.65 -7.44 -15.11
N LYS A 65 -2.61 -8.77 -15.12
CA LYS A 65 -3.74 -9.63 -15.52
C LYS A 65 -4.55 -10.25 -14.36
N ARG A 66 -4.22 -10.01 -13.09
CA ARG A 66 -4.89 -10.72 -11.95
C ARG A 66 -5.86 -9.87 -11.12
N ILE A 67 -6.05 -8.59 -11.43
CA ILE A 67 -6.96 -7.71 -10.68
C ILE A 67 -8.28 -7.63 -11.44
N THR A 68 -9.06 -8.68 -11.34
CA THR A 68 -10.47 -8.66 -11.75
C THR A 68 -11.29 -8.16 -10.56
N GLU A 69 -12.02 -7.07 -10.75
CA GLU A 69 -13.01 -6.46 -9.85
C GLU A 69 -13.38 -7.31 -8.60
N GLY A 70 -12.73 -7.05 -7.46
CA GLY A 70 -13.11 -7.73 -6.22
C GLY A 70 -12.06 -7.71 -5.12
N ASP A 71 -12.50 -8.13 -3.93
CA ASP A 71 -11.60 -8.55 -2.86
C ASP A 71 -10.99 -9.90 -3.27
N PHE A 72 -9.67 -9.97 -3.40
CA PHE A 72 -9.00 -11.24 -3.72
C PHE A 72 -7.90 -11.53 -2.72
N ASP A 73 -7.73 -12.82 -2.43
CA ASP A 73 -6.67 -13.35 -1.58
C ASP A 73 -5.55 -13.89 -2.47
N MET A 74 -4.31 -13.47 -2.21
CA MET A 74 -3.14 -13.95 -2.94
C MET A 74 -2.07 -14.46 -1.96
N PRO A 75 -1.45 -15.63 -2.22
CA PRO A 75 -0.28 -16.04 -1.46
C PRO A 75 0.83 -15.02 -1.62
N LEU A 76 1.44 -14.62 -0.50
CA LEU A 76 2.51 -13.63 -0.46
C LEU A 76 3.67 -14.03 -1.39
N GLU A 77 4.00 -15.32 -1.42
CA GLU A 77 5.07 -15.90 -2.23
C GLU A 77 4.86 -15.77 -3.74
N GLN A 78 3.62 -15.54 -4.20
CA GLN A 78 3.31 -15.35 -5.62
C GLN A 78 3.50 -13.89 -6.09
N LEU A 79 3.73 -12.96 -5.17
CA LEU A 79 4.02 -11.57 -5.50
C LEU A 79 5.49 -11.40 -5.90
N PRO A 80 5.85 -10.35 -6.65
CA PRO A 80 7.25 -9.98 -6.83
C PRO A 80 7.94 -9.73 -5.50
N ARG A 81 9.26 -9.95 -5.47
CA ARG A 81 10.08 -9.72 -4.27
C ARG A 81 9.86 -8.34 -3.66
N THR A 82 9.81 -7.29 -4.49
CA THR A 82 9.56 -5.92 -4.02
C THR A 82 8.29 -5.79 -3.20
N PHE A 83 7.21 -6.48 -3.60
CA PHE A 83 5.93 -6.45 -2.88
C PHE A 83 5.99 -7.30 -1.63
N GLN A 84 6.67 -8.45 -1.68
CA GLN A 84 6.92 -9.27 -0.49
C GLN A 84 7.69 -8.47 0.57
N ASP A 85 8.76 -7.79 0.17
CA ASP A 85 9.56 -6.96 1.06
C ASP A 85 8.75 -5.80 1.63
N ALA A 86 7.95 -5.13 0.80
CA ALA A 86 7.07 -4.05 1.25
C ALA A 86 6.03 -4.55 2.27
N VAL A 87 5.44 -5.72 2.06
CA VAL A 87 4.53 -6.38 3.00
C VAL A 87 5.25 -6.69 4.32
N MET A 88 6.45 -7.27 4.27
CA MET A 88 7.23 -7.60 5.45
C MET A 88 7.65 -6.36 6.25
N VAL A 89 8.07 -5.29 5.57
CA VAL A 89 8.38 -4.01 6.21
C VAL A 89 7.14 -3.41 6.87
N THR A 90 6.00 -3.43 6.18
CA THR A 90 4.72 -2.92 6.70
C THR A 90 4.33 -3.66 8.00
N ARG A 91 4.40 -4.99 8.00
CA ARG A 91 4.16 -5.83 9.19
C ARG A 91 5.12 -5.50 10.33
N ARG A 92 6.43 -5.39 10.04
CA ARG A 92 7.45 -5.08 11.06
C ARG A 92 7.28 -3.68 11.68
N LEU A 93 6.72 -2.74 10.93
CA LEU A 93 6.39 -1.41 11.41
C LEU A 93 5.06 -1.35 12.18
N GLY A 94 4.31 -2.46 12.24
CA GLY A 94 3.07 -2.59 13.00
C GLY A 94 1.83 -2.07 12.27
N PHE A 95 1.87 -1.99 10.94
CA PHE A 95 0.73 -1.56 10.13
C PHE A 95 0.06 -2.77 9.46
N GLY A 96 -1.28 -2.74 9.37
CA GLY A 96 -2.08 -3.80 8.76
C GLY A 96 -2.41 -3.57 7.29
N TYR A 97 -2.18 -2.35 6.78
CA TYR A 97 -2.60 -1.95 5.44
C TYR A 97 -1.48 -1.31 4.64
N LEU A 98 -1.41 -1.69 3.36
CA LEU A 98 -0.49 -1.17 2.36
C LEU A 98 -1.25 -0.82 1.09
N TRP A 99 -0.90 0.29 0.47
CA TRP A 99 -1.41 0.68 -0.84
C TRP A 99 -0.30 0.54 -1.88
N ILE A 100 -0.60 -0.21 -2.95
CA ILE A 100 0.30 -0.44 -4.09
C ILE A 100 -0.53 -0.11 -5.33
N ASP A 101 -0.14 0.92 -6.09
CA ASP A 101 -0.90 1.39 -7.27
C ASP A 101 -1.24 0.26 -8.26
N SER A 102 -0.26 -0.58 -8.58
CA SER A 102 -0.42 -1.70 -9.50
C SER A 102 -1.33 -2.82 -8.99
N LEU A 103 -1.71 -2.82 -7.69
CA LEU A 103 -2.67 -3.75 -7.08
C LEU A 103 -4.01 -3.10 -6.73
N CYS A 104 -3.97 -1.84 -6.30
CA CYS A 104 -5.12 -1.10 -5.82
C CYS A 104 -5.84 -0.31 -6.92
N ILE A 105 -5.32 -0.29 -8.15
CA ILE A 105 -5.97 0.27 -9.34
C ILE A 105 -6.25 -0.87 -10.33
N ILE A 106 -7.47 -0.94 -10.86
CA ILE A 106 -7.85 -1.98 -11.82
C ILE A 106 -7.17 -1.69 -13.15
N GLN A 107 -6.38 -2.66 -13.61
CA GLN A 107 -5.59 -2.52 -14.82
C GLN A 107 -6.46 -2.84 -16.05
N GLY A 108 -6.46 -1.95 -17.05
CA GLY A 108 -7.27 -2.10 -18.25
C GLY A 108 -8.70 -1.56 -18.13
N ASP A 109 -9.07 -1.02 -16.97
CA ASP A 109 -10.28 -0.22 -16.79
C ASP A 109 -9.90 1.26 -16.78
N GLU A 110 -10.20 1.96 -17.88
CA GLU A 110 -9.89 3.39 -18.04
C GLU A 110 -10.67 4.25 -17.05
N THR A 111 -11.91 3.86 -16.71
CA THR A 111 -12.76 4.64 -15.78
C THR A 111 -12.23 4.53 -14.35
N ASP A 112 -11.86 3.33 -13.91
CA ASP A 112 -11.23 3.13 -12.60
C ASP A 112 -9.86 3.82 -12.53
N TRP A 113 -9.07 3.73 -13.60
CA TRP A 113 -7.79 4.42 -13.69
C TRP A 113 -7.92 5.94 -13.58
N GLU A 114 -8.85 6.55 -14.31
CA GLU A 114 -9.11 8.00 -14.22
C GLU A 114 -9.52 8.41 -12.80
N HIS A 115 -10.38 7.63 -12.16
CA HIS A 115 -10.83 7.89 -10.80
C HIS A 115 -9.69 7.78 -9.78
N GLU A 116 -8.92 6.69 -9.80
CA GLU A 116 -7.86 6.44 -8.83
C GLU A 116 -6.65 7.34 -9.07
N SER A 117 -6.27 7.59 -10.32
CA SER A 117 -5.13 8.46 -10.66
C SER A 117 -5.38 9.91 -10.22
N ALA A 118 -6.61 10.43 -10.37
CA ALA A 118 -6.99 11.75 -9.87
C ALA A 118 -6.89 11.85 -8.34
N ASN A 119 -7.06 10.73 -7.62
CA ASN A 119 -6.98 10.67 -6.16
C ASN A 119 -5.58 10.28 -5.64
N MET A 120 -4.67 9.84 -6.51
CA MET A 120 -3.37 9.29 -6.13
C MET A 120 -2.54 10.22 -5.26
N ALA A 121 -2.50 11.52 -5.59
CA ALA A 121 -1.79 12.51 -4.78
C ALA A 121 -2.35 12.59 -3.34
N SER A 122 -3.67 12.48 -3.20
CA SER A 122 -4.31 12.41 -1.88
C SER A 122 -3.92 11.13 -1.15
N VAL A 123 -3.90 9.98 -1.82
CA VAL A 123 -3.52 8.71 -1.20
C VAL A 123 -2.10 8.77 -0.64
N TYR A 124 -1.13 9.21 -1.44
CA TYR A 124 0.25 9.36 -0.98
C TYR A 124 0.40 10.39 0.15
N ALA A 125 -0.34 11.51 0.09
CA ALA A 125 -0.29 12.53 1.13
C ALA A 125 -0.90 12.07 2.47
N ASN A 126 -1.82 11.11 2.43
CA ASN A 126 -2.53 10.60 3.60
C ASN A 126 -1.95 9.28 4.15
N GLY A 127 -1.02 8.65 3.42
CA GLY A 127 -0.26 7.50 3.90
C GLY A 127 0.68 7.88 5.06
N THR A 128 0.83 7.00 6.04
CA THR A 128 1.70 7.27 7.20
C THR A 128 3.17 7.28 6.82
N LEU A 129 3.57 6.38 5.93
CA LEU A 129 4.91 6.32 5.34
C LEU A 129 4.80 5.86 3.90
N ASN A 130 5.71 6.38 3.08
CA ASN A 130 5.95 5.87 1.74
C ASN A 130 7.21 5.01 1.71
N LEU A 131 7.05 3.75 1.29
CA LEU A 131 8.14 2.86 0.97
C LEU A 131 8.55 3.13 -0.48
N ALA A 132 9.83 3.45 -0.69
CA ALA A 132 10.37 3.68 -2.03
C ALA A 132 11.28 2.53 -2.44
N ALA A 133 10.89 1.80 -3.49
CA ALA A 133 11.74 0.82 -4.14
C ALA A 133 12.67 1.53 -5.12
N SER A 134 13.89 1.88 -4.66
CA SER A 134 14.86 2.69 -5.40
C SER A 134 15.78 1.91 -6.34
N TYR A 135 15.76 0.57 -6.31
CA TYR A 135 16.56 -0.29 -7.17
C TYR A 135 15.76 -1.55 -7.57
N SER A 136 15.40 -1.67 -8.85
CA SER A 136 14.80 -2.86 -9.43
C SER A 136 15.74 -3.43 -10.50
N THR A 137 16.65 -4.32 -10.10
CA THR A 137 17.15 -5.32 -11.06
C THR A 137 16.17 -6.48 -11.00
N ASP A 138 15.23 -6.50 -11.95
CA ASP A 138 14.38 -7.66 -12.17
C ASP A 138 15.30 -8.86 -12.48
N SER A 139 15.28 -9.89 -11.63
CA SER A 139 15.95 -11.18 -11.87
C SER A 139 15.15 -12.30 -11.23
#